data_AF-A0A812WUC6-F1
#
_entry.id   AF-A0A812WUC6-F1
#
_cell.length_a   1.000
_cell.length_b   1.000
_cell.length_c   1.000
_cell.angle_alpha   90.00
_cell.angle_beta   90.00
_cell.angle_gamma   90.00
#
_symmetry.space_group_name_H-M   'P 1'
#
loop_
_entity.id
_entity.type
_entity.pdbx_description
1 polymer ?
#
loop_
_entity_poly.entity_id
_entity_poly.type
_entity_poly.pdbx_seq_one_letter_code
_entity_poly.pdbx_strand_id
1 'polypeptide(L)'
;MAQISNVCRCICGDHPQDNTTILISSTHGCQECNPVLCLHHFQDCSMAQTHGGAVTVHCIDRTAFMPRFAIGFLIFITMFLVLVALNKDRWRLMRRIYDSLGQKDG
;
A
#
# COMPACT_ATOMS: atom_id res chain seq x y z
N MET A 1 9.88 -19.40 -13.57
CA MET A 1 9.95 -18.10 -12.88
C MET A 1 8.59 -17.45 -13.01
N ALA A 2 7.90 -17.15 -11.91
CA ALA A 2 6.59 -16.47 -11.99
C ALA A 2 6.83 -15.03 -12.49
N GLN A 3 6.28 -14.69 -13.67
CA GLN A 3 6.37 -13.33 -14.18
C GLN A 3 5.55 -12.41 -13.28
N ILE A 4 6.21 -11.42 -12.69
CA ILE A 4 5.55 -10.38 -11.91
C ILE A 4 5.04 -9.35 -12.92
N SER A 5 3.75 -9.08 -12.92
CA SER A 5 3.12 -8.09 -13.81
C SER A 5 2.42 -7.02 -12.98
N ASN A 6 2.43 -5.79 -13.48
CA ASN A 6 1.66 -4.69 -12.92
C ASN A 6 0.26 -4.69 -13.54
N VAL A 7 -0.70 -4.09 -12.84
CA VAL A 7 -2.09 -4.00 -13.32
C VAL A 7 -2.36 -2.57 -13.75
N CYS A 8 -2.71 -2.38 -15.01
CA CYS A 8 -3.19 -1.11 -15.54
C CYS A 8 -4.72 -1.19 -15.67
N ARG A 9 -5.43 -0.35 -14.93
CA ARG A 9 -6.89 -0.25 -14.97
C ARG A 9 -7.27 0.97 -15.79
N CYS A 10 -8.00 0.74 -16.86
CA CYS A 10 -8.56 1.75 -17.74
C CYS A 10 -10.01 1.97 -17.32
N ILE A 11 -10.40 3.23 -17.15
CA ILE A 11 -11.78 3.61 -16.85
C ILE A 11 -12.20 4.59 -17.94
N CYS A 12 -13.24 4.20 -18.67
CA CYS A 12 -13.72 4.94 -19.82
C CYS A 12 -15.11 5.46 -19.48
N GLY A 13 -15.23 6.77 -19.34
CA GLY A 13 -16.47 7.40 -18.91
C GLY A 13 -17.43 7.61 -20.06
N ASP A 14 -18.66 7.08 -19.95
CA ASP A 14 -19.91 7.80 -20.30
C ASP A 14 -21.20 7.04 -19.89
N HIS A 15 -21.19 5.71 -19.72
CA HIS A 15 -22.26 4.92 -19.09
C HIS A 15 -21.87 3.43 -19.13
N PRO A 16 -22.41 2.58 -18.23
CA PRO A 16 -21.79 2.28 -16.92
C PRO A 16 -20.26 2.19 -17.01
N GLN A 17 -19.54 2.54 -15.93
CA GLN A 17 -18.08 2.50 -15.92
C GLN A 17 -17.53 1.10 -16.26
N ASP A 18 -17.21 0.87 -17.53
CA ASP A 18 -16.53 -0.33 -17.97
C ASP A 18 -15.09 -0.23 -17.51
N ASN A 19 -14.85 -0.93 -16.40
CA ASN A 19 -13.55 -1.06 -15.77
C ASN A 19 -12.80 -2.19 -16.45
N THR A 20 -11.94 -1.85 -17.39
CA THR A 20 -11.11 -2.82 -18.09
C THR A 20 -9.71 -2.84 -17.50
N THR A 21 -9.10 -4.03 -17.44
CA THR A 21 -7.78 -4.21 -16.83
C THR A 21 -6.84 -4.90 -17.79
N ILE A 22 -5.61 -4.40 -17.87
CA ILE A 22 -4.52 -4.92 -18.68
C ILE A 22 -3.36 -5.26 -17.76
N LEU A 23 -2.70 -6.39 -18.03
CA LEU A 23 -1.45 -6.75 -17.39
C LEU A 23 -0.30 -6.16 -18.20
N ILE A 24 0.54 -5.36 -17.54
CA ILE A 24 1.73 -4.76 -18.15
C ILE A 24 2.99 -5.30 -17.49
N SER A 25 4.12 -5.22 -18.20
CA SER A 25 5.40 -5.74 -17.71
C SER A 25 5.84 -4.97 -16.46
N SER A 26 6.30 -5.69 -15.43
CA SER A 26 6.88 -5.04 -14.25
C SER A 26 8.20 -4.33 -14.52
N THR A 27 8.89 -4.67 -15.63
CA THR A 27 10.21 -4.12 -15.96
C THR A 27 10.19 -2.62 -16.25
N HIS A 28 9.10 -2.11 -16.83
CA HIS A 28 8.94 -0.69 -17.18
C HIS A 28 7.99 0.03 -16.21
N GLY A 29 7.51 -0.67 -15.18
CA GLY A 29 6.67 -0.10 -14.12
C GLY A 29 5.32 0.42 -14.63
N CYS A 30 4.83 1.48 -14.00
CA CYS A 30 3.59 2.15 -14.39
C CYS A 30 3.75 3.16 -15.53
N GLN A 31 4.95 3.33 -16.08
CA GLN A 31 5.19 4.30 -17.16
C GLN A 31 4.49 3.89 -18.47
N GLU A 32 4.30 2.59 -18.69
CA GLU A 32 3.56 2.06 -19.83
C GLU A 32 2.04 2.21 -19.69
N CYS A 33 1.52 2.39 -18.46
CA CYS A 33 0.09 2.55 -18.22
C CYS A 33 -0.34 3.99 -18.56
N ASN A 34 -0.75 4.20 -19.81
CA ASN A 34 -1.20 5.49 -20.31
C ASN A 34 -2.56 5.38 -21.03
N PRO A 35 -3.28 6.50 -21.24
CA PRO A 35 -4.57 6.47 -21.91
C PRO A 35 -4.48 5.95 -23.36
N VAL A 36 -3.36 6.17 -24.05
CA VAL A 36 -3.13 5.71 -25.42
C VAL A 36 -3.15 4.18 -25.51
N LEU A 37 -2.54 3.50 -24.54
CA LEU A 37 -2.55 2.05 -24.41
C LEU A 37 -3.97 1.52 -24.22
N CYS A 38 -4.76 2.18 -23.34
CA CYS A 38 -6.15 1.83 -23.11
C CYS A 38 -7.01 1.98 -24.37
N LEU A 39 -6.82 3.06 -25.13
CA LEU A 39 -7.53 3.31 -26.39
C LEU A 39 -7.19 2.30 -27.47
N HIS A 40 -5.93 1.85 -27.53
CA HIS A 40 -5.49 0.84 -28.47
C HIS A 40 -6.05 -0.56 -28.13
N HIS A 41 -6.22 -0.87 -26.84
CA HIS A 41 -6.63 -2.20 -26.39
C HIS A 41 -8.14 -2.35 -26.24
N PHE A 42 -8.86 -1.27 -25.93
CA PHE A 42 -10.31 -1.28 -25.70
C PHE A 42 -11.00 -0.29 -26.65
N GLN A 43 -11.78 -0.84 -27.58
CA GLN A 43 -12.56 -0.03 -28.52
C GLN A 43 -13.62 0.82 -27.83
N ASP A 44 -14.19 0.34 -26.73
CA ASP A 44 -15.20 1.06 -25.94
C ASP A 44 -14.63 2.38 -25.37
N CYS A 45 -13.34 2.39 -25.04
CA CYS A 45 -12.64 3.60 -24.59
C CYS A 45 -12.44 4.61 -25.72
N SER A 46 -12.25 4.15 -26.96
CA SER A 46 -12.15 5.04 -28.12
C SER A 46 -13.49 5.70 -28.44
N MET A 47 -14.59 4.98 -28.22
CA MET A 47 -15.96 5.51 -28.37
C MET A 47 -16.27 6.53 -27.28
N ALA A 48 -15.87 6.29 -26.03
CA ALA A 48 -16.01 7.27 -24.95
C ALA A 48 -15.28 8.59 -25.27
N GLN A 49 -14.05 8.51 -25.79
CA GLN A 49 -13.28 9.71 -26.12
C GLN A 49 -13.93 10.55 -27.24
N THR A 50 -14.53 9.92 -28.25
CA THR A 50 -15.20 10.64 -29.35
C THR A 50 -16.49 11.34 -28.92
N HIS A 51 -17.12 10.90 -27.83
CA HIS A 51 -18.32 11.50 -27.25
C HIS A 51 -18.01 12.58 -26.20
N GLY A 52 -16.73 12.84 -25.91
CA GLY A 52 -16.28 13.80 -24.90
C GLY A 52 -16.07 13.21 -23.51
N GLY A 53 -16.17 11.89 -23.37
CA GLY A 53 -15.88 11.14 -22.16
C GLY A 53 -14.40 11.18 -21.79
N ALA A 54 -14.12 11.19 -20.48
CA ALA A 54 -12.75 11.14 -19.96
C ALA A 54 -12.26 9.69 -19.83
N VAL A 55 -11.05 9.41 -20.35
CA VAL A 55 -10.34 8.16 -20.11
C VAL A 55 -9.37 8.38 -18.96
N THR A 56 -9.62 7.71 -17.83
CA THR A 56 -8.70 7.73 -16.68
C THR A 56 -7.97 6.40 -16.57
N VAL A 57 -6.70 6.48 -16.17
CA VAL A 57 -5.83 5.32 -16.04
C VAL A 57 -5.30 5.22 -14.62
N HIS A 58 -5.40 4.03 -14.04
CA HIS A 58 -4.91 3.71 -12.71
C HIS A 58 -3.94 2.55 -12.82
N CYS A 59 -2.68 2.80 -12.48
CA CYS A 59 -1.69 1.73 -12.42
C CYS A 59 -1.48 1.27 -10.98
N ILE A 60 -1.48 -0.04 -10.79
CA ILE A 60 -1.14 -0.71 -9.55
C ILE A 60 0.22 -1.38 -9.76
N ASP A 61 1.26 -0.73 -9.25
CA ASP A 61 2.61 -1.28 -9.22
C ASP A 61 2.70 -2.36 -8.12
N ARG A 62 2.67 -3.63 -8.54
CA ARG A 62 2.82 -4.77 -7.61
C ARG A 62 4.26 -4.97 -7.14
N THR A 63 5.22 -4.32 -7.81
CA THR A 63 6.63 -4.30 -7.43
C THR A 63 7.02 -3.12 -6.55
N ALA A 64 6.08 -2.21 -6.25
CA ALA A 64 6.33 -1.10 -5.37
C ALA A 64 6.93 -1.58 -4.05
N PHE A 65 8.16 -1.14 -3.76
CA PHE A 65 8.86 -1.47 -2.52
C PHE A 65 8.20 -0.83 -1.28
N MET A 66 7.48 0.26 -1.49
CA MET A 66 6.85 1.07 -0.45
C MET A 66 5.88 0.29 0.46
N PRO A 67 4.89 -0.48 -0.06
CA PRO A 67 4.00 -1.29 0.79
C PRO A 67 4.76 -2.36 1.57
N ARG A 68 5.78 -2.99 0.97
CA ARG A 68 6.61 -4.00 1.67
C ARG A 68 7.39 -3.38 2.82
N PHE A 69 7.97 -2.20 2.60
CA PHE A 69 8.68 -1.45 3.62
C PHE A 69 7.75 -0.98 4.74
N ALA A 70 6.55 -0.47 4.39
CA ALA A 70 5.55 -0.03 5.36
C ALA A 70 5.12 -1.16 6.30
N ILE A 71 4.87 -2.36 5.77
CA ILE A 71 4.53 -3.54 6.58
C ILE A 71 5.69 -3.91 7.51
N GLY A 72 6.92 -3.97 6.98
CA GLY A 72 8.10 -4.27 7.80
C GLY A 72 8.32 -3.26 8.93
N PHE A 73 8.14 -1.97 8.64
CA PHE A 73 8.26 -0.89 9.61
C PHE A 73 7.17 -0.94 10.69
N LEU A 74 5.93 -1.26 10.33
CA LEU A 74 4.85 -1.46 11.30
C LEU A 74 5.15 -2.63 12.25
N ILE A 75 5.69 -3.73 11.75
CA ILE A 75 6.11 -4.87 12.59
C ILE A 75 7.24 -4.43 13.54
N PHE A 76 8.21 -3.67 13.05
CA PHE A 76 9.31 -3.17 13.87
C PHE A 76 8.81 -2.24 14.99
N ILE A 77 7.94 -1.28 14.68
CA ILE A 77 7.37 -0.37 15.68
C ILE A 77 6.54 -1.12 16.71
N THR A 78 5.71 -2.08 16.29
CA THR A 78 4.88 -2.84 17.23
C THR A 78 5.74 -3.67 18.19
N MET A 79 6.79 -4.33 17.70
CA MET A 79 7.78 -5.01 18.54
C MET A 79 8.46 -4.04 19.53
N PHE A 80 8.88 -2.86 19.06
CA PHE A 80 9.49 -1.84 19.90
C PHE A 80 8.54 -1.36 21.01
N LEU A 81 7.28 -1.06 20.67
CA LEU A 81 6.28 -0.63 21.63
C LEU A 81 5.97 -1.71 22.68
N VAL A 82 5.91 -2.98 22.27
CA VAL A 82 5.75 -4.10 23.21
C VAL A 82 6.92 -4.17 24.18
N LEU A 83 8.16 -4.05 23.70
CA LEU A 83 9.35 -4.03 24.57
C LEU A 83 9.33 -2.84 25.54
N VAL A 84 8.93 -1.65 25.08
CA VAL A 84 8.79 -0.46 25.92
C VAL A 84 7.70 -0.66 26.97
N ALA A 85 6.56 -1.23 26.62
CA ALA A 85 5.47 -1.52 27.55
C ALA A 85 5.91 -2.49 28.65
N LEU A 86 6.54 -3.61 28.26
CA LEU A 86 7.06 -4.61 29.21
C LEU A 86 8.12 -4.01 30.14
N ASN A 87 9.02 -3.17 29.62
CA ASN A 87 10.02 -2.50 30.44
C ASN A 87 9.38 -1.45 31.37
N LYS A 88 8.38 -0.70 30.91
CA LYS A 88 7.65 0.26 31.74
C LYS A 88 6.99 -0.42 32.94
N ASP A 89 6.40 -1.60 32.74
CA ASP A 89 5.80 -2.37 33.83
C ASP A 89 6.84 -2.94 34.79
N ARG A 90 7.98 -3.42 34.27
CA ARG A 90 9.12 -3.86 35.10
C ARG A 90 9.69 -2.72 35.95
N TRP A 91 9.85 -1.53 35.38
CA TRP A 91 10.36 -0.36 36.10
C TRP A 91 9.37 0.13 37.16
N ARG A 92 8.06 0.10 36.87
CA ARG A 92 7.01 0.40 37.85
C ARG A 92 7.02 -0.59 39.01
N LEU A 93 7.17 -1.88 38.74
CA LEU A 93 7.25 -2.92 39.77
C LEU A 93 8.49 -2.73 40.66
N MET A 94 9.67 -2.55 40.05
CA MET A 94 10.91 -2.30 40.79
C MET A 94 10.83 -1.05 41.66
N ARG A 95 10.23 0.04 41.16
CA ARG A 95 10.04 1.27 41.95
C ARG A 95 9.15 1.03 43.17
N ARG A 96 8.04 0.30 43.04
CA ARG A 96 7.18 -0.07 44.19
C ARG A 96 7.91 -0.94 45.21
N ILE A 97 8.74 -1.88 44.76
CA ILE A 97 9.53 -2.74 45.65
C ILE A 97 10.56 -1.90 46.41
N TYR A 98 11.25 -0.98 45.72
CA TYR A 98 12.23 -0.08 46.33
C TYR A 98 11.58 0.82 47.40
N ASP A 99 10.43 1.44 47.08
CA ASP A 99 9.68 2.27 48.03
C ASP A 99 9.22 1.46 49.26
N SER A 100 8.81 0.20 49.06
CA SER A 100 8.38 -0.68 50.17
C SER A 100 9.52 -1.14 51.08
N LEU A 101 10.74 -1.25 50.56
CA LEU A 101 11.93 -1.60 51.33
C LEU A 101 12.46 -0.39 52.11
N GLY A 102 12.46 0.80 51.51
CA GLY A 102 12.92 2.03 52.16
C GLY A 102 12.06 2.47 53.35
N GLN A 103 10.82 2.00 53.45
CA GLN A 103 9.91 2.34 54.55
C GLN A 103 10.06 1.43 55.80
N LYS A 104 10.91 0.39 55.75
CA LYS A 104 11.15 -0.51 56.90
C LYS A 104 12.33 -0.10 57.79
N ASP A 105 13.14 0.87 57.37
CA ASP A 105 14.37 1.29 58.06
C ASP A 105 14.27 2.67 58.75
N GLY A 106 13.06 3.23 58.92
CA GLY A 106 12.80 4.49 59.64
C GLY A 106 11.76 4.30 60.74
#